data_AF-A0A165Z0T7-F1
#
_entry.id   AF-A0A165Z0T7-F1
#
_cell.length_a   1.000
_cell.length_b   1.000
_cell.length_c   1.000
_cell.angle_alpha   90.00
_cell.angle_beta   90.00
_cell.angle_gamma   90.00
#
_symmetry.space_group_name_H-M   'P 1'
#
loop_
_entity.id
_entity.type
_entity.pdbx_description
1 polymer ?
#
loop_
_entity_poly.entity_id
_entity_poly.type
_entity_poly.pdbx_seq_one_letter_code
_entity_poly.pdbx_strand_id
1 'polypeptide(L)'
;MSPYIQGIQVIYTDGLNPPAGYVQEEDKKMEDADINKGHGGKYVWIVPVWTDEKSKAVVGFKVVRRQVADQFSWTNKNLAEAAGGDLRYLVPEMPGGSEEKDLPLLSLWLKREGHLTQWTSTGESGLGGISKQALVDGEYHGKSGDINAGRGGDYLYLCYKLDYDNPIEYTD
;
A
#
# COMPACT_ATOMS: atom_id res chain seq x y z
N MET A 1 -9.68 -7.67 -19.39
CA MET A 1 -9.56 -7.40 -17.94
C MET A 1 -8.27 -6.62 -17.77
N SER A 2 -8.29 -5.56 -16.96
CA SER A 2 -7.12 -4.75 -16.61
C SER A 2 -6.42 -5.42 -15.43
N PRO A 3 -5.31 -6.17 -15.64
CA PRO A 3 -4.79 -7.06 -14.62
C PRO A 3 -3.81 -6.38 -13.66
N TYR A 4 -3.42 -5.13 -13.93
CA TYR A 4 -2.35 -4.45 -13.21
C TYR A 4 -2.86 -3.27 -12.39
N ILE A 5 -2.19 -3.01 -11.26
CA ILE A 5 -2.44 -1.83 -10.43
C ILE A 5 -1.63 -0.65 -10.99
N GLN A 6 -2.30 0.44 -11.36
CA GLN A 6 -1.68 1.72 -11.73
C GLN A 6 -1.45 2.63 -10.52
N GLY A 7 -2.19 2.40 -9.44
CA GLY A 7 -2.10 3.21 -8.23
C GLY A 7 -3.31 2.99 -7.33
N ILE A 8 -3.60 3.98 -6.49
CA ILE A 8 -4.73 3.95 -5.56
C ILE A 8 -5.45 5.29 -5.54
N GLN A 9 -6.71 5.24 -5.13
CA GLN A 9 -7.48 6.37 -4.64
C GLN A 9 -7.73 6.21 -3.14
N VAL A 10 -7.66 7.32 -2.42
CA VAL A 10 -8.07 7.38 -1.00
C VAL A 10 -9.42 8.08 -0.90
N ILE A 11 -10.35 7.47 -0.17
CA ILE A 11 -11.73 7.97 -0.02
C ILE A 11 -12.05 8.08 1.46
N TYR A 12 -12.65 9.20 1.86
CA TYR A 12 -13.13 9.44 3.22
C TYR A 12 -14.63 9.28 3.28
N THR A 13 -15.13 8.68 4.36
CA THR A 13 -16.56 8.63 4.65
C THR A 13 -16.82 9.01 6.11
N ASP A 14 -18.05 9.46 6.38
CA ASP A 14 -18.49 9.84 7.74
C ASP A 14 -18.98 8.66 8.57
N GLY A 15 -19.13 7.50 7.94
CA GLY A 15 -19.57 6.25 8.56
C GLY A 15 -18.93 5.04 7.89
N LEU A 16 -19.20 3.86 8.45
CA LEU A 16 -18.72 2.57 7.95
C LEU A 16 -19.43 2.15 6.64
N ASN A 17 -19.20 2.93 5.58
CA ASN A 17 -19.84 2.79 4.27
C ASN A 17 -18.77 2.79 3.18
N PRO A 18 -17.98 1.71 3.03
CA PRO A 18 -16.87 1.71 2.08
C PRO A 18 -17.34 1.84 0.63
N PRO A 19 -16.56 2.49 -0.23
CA PRO A 19 -16.81 2.54 -1.67
C PRO A 19 -16.68 1.14 -2.29
N ALA A 20 -17.38 0.88 -3.40
CA ALA A 20 -17.24 -0.38 -4.12
C ALA A 20 -15.79 -0.61 -4.59
N GLY A 21 -15.30 -1.85 -4.47
CA GLY A 21 -13.95 -2.21 -4.90
C GLY A 21 -12.83 -1.75 -3.97
N TYR A 22 -13.15 -1.34 -2.73
CA TYR A 22 -12.13 -1.05 -1.72
C TYR A 22 -11.23 -2.26 -1.44
N VAL A 23 -9.98 -1.97 -1.08
CA VAL A 23 -8.99 -2.95 -0.63
C VAL A 23 -9.46 -3.54 0.70
N GLN A 24 -9.55 -4.88 0.76
CA GLN A 24 -9.99 -5.60 1.96
C GLN A 24 -8.80 -5.99 2.85
N GLU A 25 -9.06 -6.17 4.14
CA GLU A 25 -8.10 -6.81 5.06
C GLU A 25 -8.10 -8.33 4.87
N GLU A 26 -6.94 -8.98 5.10
CA GLU A 26 -6.66 -10.41 4.86
C GLU A 26 -7.72 -11.36 5.49
N ASP A 27 -8.41 -10.91 6.55
CA ASP A 27 -9.45 -11.66 7.27
C ASP A 27 -10.91 -11.14 7.06
N LYS A 28 -11.15 -10.44 5.95
CA LYS A 28 -12.46 -10.19 5.28
C LYS A 28 -13.60 -9.52 6.06
N LYS A 29 -13.41 -8.99 7.27
CA LYS A 29 -14.44 -8.10 7.86
C LYS A 29 -14.29 -6.70 7.29
N MET A 30 -15.42 -6.12 6.89
CA MET A 30 -15.47 -4.80 6.27
C MET A 30 -14.89 -3.69 7.16
N GLU A 31 -15.19 -3.74 8.46
CA GLU A 31 -14.68 -2.78 9.45
C GLU A 31 -13.16 -2.83 9.62
N ASP A 32 -12.54 -3.95 9.30
CA ASP A 32 -11.09 -4.13 9.44
C ASP A 32 -10.34 -3.31 8.38
N ALA A 33 -10.94 -3.16 7.19
CA ALA A 33 -10.36 -2.41 6.09
C ALA A 33 -10.36 -0.87 6.26
N ASP A 34 -10.99 -0.33 7.31
CA ASP A 34 -10.84 1.09 7.64
C ASP A 34 -9.40 1.35 8.11
N ILE A 35 -8.69 2.20 7.36
CA ILE A 35 -7.30 2.57 7.68
C ILE A 35 -7.22 3.24 9.06
N ASN A 36 -8.27 3.93 9.49
CA ASN A 36 -8.35 4.61 10.78
C ASN A 36 -8.96 3.78 11.90
N LYS A 37 -9.24 2.49 11.68
CA LYS A 37 -9.82 1.61 12.70
C LYS A 37 -9.03 1.71 14.02
N GLY A 38 -9.75 1.99 15.11
CA GLY A 38 -9.19 2.11 16.47
C GLY A 38 -8.59 3.48 16.80
N HIS A 39 -8.56 4.42 15.85
CA HIS A 39 -7.96 5.75 16.06
C HIS A 39 -8.96 6.91 15.98
N GLY A 40 -10.21 6.65 15.59
CA GLY A 40 -11.24 7.69 15.40
C GLY A 40 -11.00 8.53 14.12
N GLY A 41 -11.68 9.66 14.01
CA GLY A 41 -11.61 10.53 12.82
C GLY A 41 -12.57 10.09 11.70
N LYS A 42 -12.17 10.31 10.45
CA LYS A 42 -12.91 9.79 9.28
C LYS A 42 -12.65 8.30 9.11
N TYR A 43 -13.61 7.60 8.52
CA TYR A 43 -13.36 6.28 7.95
C TYR A 43 -12.61 6.47 6.63
N VAL A 44 -11.51 5.77 6.46
CA VAL A 44 -10.59 5.97 5.34
C VAL A 44 -10.43 4.66 4.58
N TRP A 45 -10.65 4.72 3.27
CA TRP A 45 -10.65 3.55 2.39
C TRP A 45 -9.65 3.73 1.26
N ILE A 46 -9.03 2.63 0.86
CA ILE A 46 -8.17 2.56 -0.33
C ILE A 46 -8.96 1.86 -1.43
N VAL A 47 -9.00 2.43 -2.63
CA VAL A 47 -9.57 1.81 -3.83
C VAL A 47 -8.46 1.68 -4.88
N PRO A 48 -8.19 0.49 -5.42
CA PRO A 48 -7.18 0.35 -6.46
C PRO A 48 -7.61 1.03 -7.76
N VAL A 49 -6.64 1.64 -8.44
CA VAL A 49 -6.79 2.09 -9.83
C VAL A 49 -6.13 1.05 -10.72
N TRP A 50 -6.90 0.49 -11.65
CA TRP A 50 -6.45 -0.60 -12.52
C TRP A 50 -6.04 -0.08 -13.90
N THR A 51 -5.10 -0.79 -14.53
CA THR A 51 -4.68 -0.56 -15.91
C THR A 51 -4.43 -1.89 -16.63
N ASP A 52 -4.60 -1.89 -17.95
CA ASP A 52 -4.17 -2.96 -18.87
C ASP A 52 -2.78 -2.68 -19.47
N GLU A 53 -2.25 -1.47 -19.30
CA GLU A 53 -0.92 -1.08 -19.77
C GLU A 53 0.13 -1.38 -18.70
N LYS A 54 0.93 -2.42 -18.94
CA LYS A 54 1.97 -2.87 -18.00
C LYS A 54 2.98 -1.77 -17.64
N SER A 55 3.31 -0.88 -18.58
CA SER A 55 4.23 0.26 -18.36
C SER A 55 3.66 1.34 -17.44
N LYS A 56 2.35 1.34 -17.20
CA LYS A 56 1.68 2.22 -16.23
C LYS A 56 1.49 1.57 -14.86
N ALA A 57 1.82 0.28 -14.74
CA ALA A 57 1.69 -0.43 -13.48
C ALA A 57 2.69 0.08 -12.46
N VAL A 58 2.29 0.10 -11.20
CA VAL A 58 3.20 0.38 -10.07
C VAL A 58 3.93 -0.90 -9.68
N VAL A 59 5.07 -0.73 -9.02
CA VAL A 59 5.93 -1.83 -8.53
C VAL A 59 5.97 -1.91 -7.00
N GLY A 60 5.35 -0.95 -6.32
CA GLY A 60 5.29 -0.91 -4.86
C GLY A 60 4.57 0.32 -4.34
N PHE A 61 4.57 0.46 -3.01
CA PHE A 61 4.05 1.63 -2.32
C PHE A 61 4.91 1.96 -1.10
N LYS A 62 5.35 3.21 -1.01
CA LYS A 62 6.06 3.73 0.16
C LYS A 62 5.13 4.54 1.07
N VAL A 63 5.33 4.43 2.37
CA VAL A 63 4.67 5.30 3.36
C VAL A 63 5.50 6.56 3.56
N VAL A 64 4.91 7.72 3.31
CA VAL A 64 5.52 9.02 3.58
C VAL A 64 4.77 9.69 4.72
N ARG A 65 5.50 10.11 5.76
CA ARG A 65 4.96 10.89 6.88
C ARG A 65 5.41 12.34 6.82
N ARG A 66 4.53 13.27 7.20
CA ARG A 66 4.78 14.71 7.27
C ARG A 66 4.19 15.27 8.55
N GLN A 67 4.97 16.03 9.32
CA GLN A 67 4.45 16.69 10.53
C GLN A 67 3.55 17.88 10.21
N VAL A 68 3.77 18.53 9.06
CA VAL A 68 3.07 19.74 8.63
C VAL A 68 2.65 19.56 7.18
N ALA A 69 1.48 20.08 6.82
CA ALA A 69 1.00 20.08 5.44
C ALA A 69 1.92 20.92 4.54
N ASP A 70 2.36 20.32 3.45
CA ASP A 70 3.18 20.91 2.40
C ASP A 70 2.52 20.73 1.02
N GLN A 71 3.20 21.13 -0.05
CA GLN A 71 2.69 20.97 -1.42
C GLN A 71 2.34 19.51 -1.75
N PHE A 72 3.18 18.58 -1.30
CA PHE A 72 2.93 17.14 -1.45
C PHE A 72 1.65 16.71 -0.73
N SER A 73 1.43 17.25 0.47
CA SER A 73 0.26 16.99 1.30
C SER A 73 -1.04 17.52 0.71
N TRP A 74 -1.00 18.60 -0.07
CA TRP A 74 -2.19 19.18 -0.68
C TRP A 74 -2.66 18.42 -1.93
N THR A 75 -1.73 17.77 -2.63
CA THR A 75 -2.05 16.96 -3.81
C THR A 75 -2.39 15.51 -3.47
N ASN A 76 -2.12 15.07 -2.24
CA ASN A 76 -2.34 13.70 -1.79
C ASN A 76 -3.30 13.67 -0.60
N LYS A 77 -4.08 12.61 -0.49
CA LYS A 77 -5.02 12.45 0.61
C LYS A 77 -4.35 11.78 1.82
N ASN A 78 -4.47 12.44 2.98
CA ASN A 78 -3.97 11.96 4.26
C ASN A 78 -4.72 10.70 4.71
N LEU A 79 -4.00 9.63 5.00
CA LEU A 79 -4.57 8.37 5.49
C LEU A 79 -5.02 8.42 6.97
N ALA A 80 -4.61 9.45 7.72
CA ALA A 80 -5.09 9.68 9.10
C ALA A 80 -6.03 10.88 9.20
N GLU A 81 -6.94 11.00 8.23
CA GLU A 81 -7.84 12.13 8.16
C GLU A 81 -8.68 12.28 9.44
N ALA A 82 -8.60 13.46 10.05
CA ALA A 82 -9.25 13.82 11.32
C ALA A 82 -8.93 12.91 12.53
N ALA A 83 -7.90 12.07 12.44
CA ALA A 83 -7.56 11.10 13.48
C ALA A 83 -6.30 11.46 14.30
N GLY A 84 -5.68 12.61 14.00
CA GLY A 84 -4.51 13.13 14.71
C GLY A 84 -3.18 12.45 14.35
N GLY A 85 -2.08 13.01 14.87
CA GLY A 85 -0.70 12.63 14.54
C GLY A 85 -0.26 13.13 13.15
N ASP A 86 0.95 12.73 12.72
CA ASP A 86 1.55 13.17 11.45
C ASP A 86 0.65 12.94 10.23
N LEU A 87 0.66 13.79 9.22
CA LEU A 87 0.02 13.42 7.95
C LEU A 87 0.73 12.21 7.35
N ARG A 88 -0.02 11.29 6.71
CA ARG A 88 0.59 10.10 6.10
C ARG A 88 -0.04 9.72 4.77
N TYR A 89 0.81 9.24 3.88
CA TYR A 89 0.47 9.03 2.47
C TYR A 89 1.07 7.71 1.99
N LEU A 90 0.31 6.96 1.20
CA LEU A 90 0.83 5.87 0.38
C LEU A 90 1.17 6.44 -0.99
N VAL A 91 2.45 6.37 -1.34
CA VAL A 91 2.97 6.91 -2.60
C VAL A 91 3.28 5.75 -3.52
N PRO A 92 2.67 5.68 -4.71
CA PRO A 92 3.01 4.67 -5.70
C PRO A 92 4.48 4.73 -6.07
N GLU A 93 5.12 3.58 -6.13
CA GLU A 93 6.47 3.44 -6.65
C GLU A 93 6.36 3.06 -8.12
N MET A 94 6.89 3.95 -8.98
CA MET A 94 6.86 3.78 -10.41
C MET A 94 8.03 2.91 -10.87
N PRO A 95 7.86 2.16 -11.97
CA PRO A 95 8.95 1.40 -12.59
C PRO A 95 10.14 2.33 -12.93
N GLY A 96 11.36 1.89 -12.63
CA GLY A 96 12.56 2.74 -12.64
C GLY A 96 13.61 2.38 -13.70
N GLY A 97 13.43 1.28 -14.42
CA GLY A 97 14.36 0.86 -15.49
C GLY A 97 15.74 0.44 -14.97
N SER A 98 15.82 -0.07 -13.73
CA SER A 98 17.10 -0.54 -13.15
C SER A 98 17.60 -1.83 -13.80
N GLU A 99 18.83 -2.26 -13.50
CA GLU A 99 19.34 -3.59 -13.92
C GLU A 99 18.46 -4.74 -13.43
N GLU A 100 17.70 -4.52 -12.35
CA GLU A 100 16.70 -5.46 -11.85
C GLU A 100 15.36 -5.29 -12.56
N LYS A 101 14.70 -6.41 -12.84
CA LYS A 101 13.39 -6.45 -13.51
C LYS A 101 12.32 -5.83 -12.60
N ASP A 102 11.65 -4.80 -13.11
CA ASP A 102 10.46 -4.25 -12.49
C ASP A 102 9.27 -5.20 -12.69
N LEU A 103 8.60 -5.56 -11.59
CA LEU A 103 7.48 -6.50 -11.59
C LEU A 103 6.18 -5.74 -11.31
N PRO A 104 5.17 -5.80 -12.20
CA PRO A 104 3.94 -5.06 -12.01
C PRO A 104 3.07 -5.71 -10.91
N LEU A 105 2.33 -4.89 -10.17
CA LEU A 105 1.40 -5.37 -9.14
C LEU A 105 0.11 -5.93 -9.74
N LEU A 106 -0.37 -7.05 -9.19
CA LEU A 106 -1.60 -7.77 -9.57
C LEU A 106 -2.75 -7.59 -8.58
N SER A 107 -2.45 -7.44 -7.29
CA SER A 107 -3.48 -7.32 -6.25
C SER A 107 -2.98 -6.60 -5.01
N LEU A 108 -3.92 -6.04 -4.25
CA LEU A 108 -3.71 -5.34 -2.99
C LEU A 108 -4.60 -5.92 -1.90
N TRP A 109 -4.08 -5.97 -0.67
CA TRP A 109 -4.86 -6.21 0.55
C TRP A 109 -4.22 -5.53 1.74
N LEU A 110 -5.00 -5.34 2.80
CA LEU A 110 -4.51 -4.83 4.07
C LEU A 110 -4.15 -6.01 4.97
N LYS A 111 -3.11 -5.82 5.79
CA LYS A 111 -2.76 -6.75 6.85
C LYS A 111 -2.48 -5.97 8.12
N ARG A 112 -3.16 -6.36 9.19
CA ARG A 112 -3.01 -5.78 10.52
C ARG A 112 -2.35 -6.78 11.45
N GLU A 113 -1.40 -6.31 12.24
CA GLU A 113 -0.62 -7.17 13.13
C GLU A 113 -0.55 -6.51 14.51
N GLY A 114 -0.85 -7.29 15.57
CA GLY A 114 -0.78 -6.80 16.96
C GLY A 114 0.65 -6.72 17.52
N HIS A 115 1.64 -7.17 16.76
CA HIS A 115 3.06 -7.10 17.10
C HIS A 115 3.89 -6.74 15.86
N LEU A 116 5.04 -6.10 16.08
CA LEU A 116 5.97 -5.82 15.00
C LEU A 116 6.53 -7.16 14.53
N THR A 117 6.11 -7.61 13.35
CA THR A 117 6.81 -8.71 12.69
C THR A 117 8.13 -8.14 12.16
N GLN A 118 9.24 -8.42 12.85
CA GLN A 118 10.58 -8.08 12.35
C GLN A 118 10.79 -8.82 11.02
N TRP A 119 10.78 -8.05 9.94
CA TRP A 119 11.15 -8.55 8.63
C TRP A 119 12.66 -8.42 8.46
N THR A 120 13.37 -9.55 8.49
CA THR A 120 14.79 -9.60 8.13
C THR A 120 14.94 -9.70 6.61
N SER A 121 14.61 -8.62 5.89
CA SER A 121 15.39 -8.30 4.68
C SER A 121 16.19 -7.05 4.99
N THR A 122 17.51 -7.20 4.92
CA THR A 122 18.49 -6.14 5.13
C THR A 122 18.16 -4.92 4.27
N GLY A 123 17.66 -3.85 4.89
CA GLY A 123 17.40 -2.60 4.20
C GLY A 123 16.55 -1.64 5.03
N GLU A 124 17.15 -0.96 6.00
CA GLU A 124 16.59 0.25 6.65
C GLU A 124 16.49 1.46 5.68
N SER A 125 16.27 1.21 4.40
CA SER A 125 16.22 2.23 3.36
C SER A 125 15.15 1.87 2.35
N GLY A 126 13.88 1.99 2.76
CA GLY A 126 12.75 2.40 1.90
C GLY A 126 12.57 1.71 0.54
N LEU A 127 13.19 0.57 0.29
CA LEU A 127 13.08 -0.24 -0.90
C LEU A 127 12.79 -1.64 -0.39
N GLY A 128 11.57 -2.11 -0.65
CA GLY A 128 11.16 -3.46 -0.33
C GLY A 128 12.04 -4.46 -1.05
N GLY A 129 13.13 -4.88 -0.40
CA GLY A 129 13.97 -5.97 -0.89
C GLY A 129 13.14 -7.25 -0.87
N ILE A 130 12.74 -7.70 -2.05
CA ILE A 130 12.07 -8.97 -2.28
C ILE A 130 13.10 -10.08 -2.05
N SER A 131 12.88 -10.95 -1.06
CA SER A 131 13.65 -12.19 -1.01
C SER A 131 13.01 -13.21 -1.94
N LYS A 132 13.83 -13.83 -2.80
CA LYS A 132 13.44 -14.95 -3.67
C LYS A 132 12.91 -16.16 -2.88
N GLN A 133 13.04 -16.17 -1.56
CA GLN A 133 12.59 -17.23 -0.68
C GLN A 133 11.12 -17.07 -0.23
N ALA A 134 10.52 -15.87 -0.38
CA ALA A 134 9.08 -15.65 -0.17
C ALA A 134 8.20 -16.23 -1.31
N LEU A 135 8.82 -16.79 -2.36
CA LEU A 135 8.16 -17.33 -3.55
C LEU A 135 7.52 -18.71 -3.37
N VAL A 136 7.68 -19.38 -2.21
CA VAL A 136 7.38 -20.82 -2.12
C VAL A 136 6.00 -21.15 -1.53
N ASP A 137 5.37 -20.30 -0.70
CA ASP A 137 4.20 -20.74 0.08
C ASP A 137 2.96 -19.81 0.04
N GLY A 138 2.64 -19.21 -1.11
CA GLY A 138 1.34 -18.53 -1.30
C GLY A 138 1.15 -17.20 -0.54
N GLU A 139 2.24 -16.61 -0.05
CA GLU A 139 2.29 -15.36 0.71
C GLU A 139 2.48 -14.15 -0.22
N TYR A 140 2.08 -12.94 0.20
CA TYR A 140 2.32 -11.69 -0.55
C TYR A 140 3.78 -11.55 -0.98
N HIS A 141 3.98 -10.90 -2.13
CA HIS A 141 5.32 -10.68 -2.67
C HIS A 141 6.01 -9.45 -2.05
N GLY A 142 5.23 -8.52 -1.49
CA GLY A 142 5.75 -7.36 -0.77
C GLY A 142 4.68 -6.63 0.04
N LYS A 143 5.12 -5.63 0.82
CA LYS A 143 4.25 -4.76 1.60
C LYS A 143 4.83 -3.35 1.76
N SER A 144 3.99 -2.39 2.09
CA SER A 144 4.42 -1.04 2.47
C SER A 144 5.13 -1.02 3.82
N GLY A 145 5.67 0.13 4.21
CA GLY A 145 5.97 0.41 5.62
C GLY A 145 4.69 0.45 6.48
N ASP A 146 4.86 0.57 7.80
CA ASP A 146 3.73 0.67 8.74
C ASP A 146 2.99 2.01 8.58
N ILE A 147 1.73 1.93 8.14
CA ILE A 147 0.82 3.06 7.95
C ILE A 147 0.43 3.68 9.30
N ASN A 148 0.38 2.86 10.36
CA ASN A 148 0.01 3.28 11.71
C ASN A 148 1.20 3.78 12.54
N ALA A 149 2.40 3.87 11.95
CA ALA A 149 3.61 4.25 12.66
C ALA A 149 3.41 5.55 13.45
N GLY A 150 3.71 5.49 14.75
CA GLY A 150 3.60 6.63 15.67
C GLY A 150 2.18 6.94 16.19
N ARG A 151 1.17 6.09 15.93
CA ARG A 151 -0.19 6.23 16.50
C ARG A 151 -0.48 5.30 17.68
N GLY A 152 0.41 4.34 17.94
CA GLY A 152 0.13 3.20 18.83
C GLY A 152 -0.89 2.24 18.20
N GLY A 153 -1.35 1.25 18.96
CA GLY A 153 -2.27 0.22 18.46
C GLY A 153 -1.59 -0.79 17.52
N ASP A 154 -2.38 -1.39 16.64
CA ASP A 154 -1.89 -2.39 15.70
C ASP A 154 -1.08 -1.76 14.55
N TYR A 155 -0.11 -2.52 14.06
CA TYR A 155 0.59 -2.21 12.82
C TYR A 155 -0.33 -2.45 11.63
N LEU A 156 -0.22 -1.62 10.60
CA LEU A 156 -1.03 -1.76 9.39
C LEU A 156 -0.19 -1.62 8.14
N TYR A 157 -0.31 -2.60 7.24
CA TYR A 157 0.45 -2.66 6.00
C TYR A 157 -0.48 -2.79 4.78
N LEU A 158 -0.10 -2.16 3.67
CA LEU A 158 -0.64 -2.49 2.36
C LEU A 158 0.24 -3.60 1.75
N CYS A 159 -0.28 -4.82 1.68
CA CYS A 159 0.36 -5.98 1.07
C CYS A 159 -0.02 -6.09 -0.41
N TYR A 160 0.86 -6.69 -1.20
CA TYR A 160 0.64 -6.83 -2.64
C TYR A 160 1.25 -8.09 -3.25
N LYS A 161 0.66 -8.52 -4.36
CA LYS A 161 1.16 -9.58 -5.23
C LYS A 161 1.75 -8.97 -6.50
N LEU A 162 2.93 -9.42 -6.87
CA LEU A 162 3.66 -9.10 -8.11
C LEU A 162 3.44 -10.15 -9.22
N ASP A 163 3.56 -9.75 -10.47
CA ASP A 163 3.60 -10.63 -11.65
C ASP A 163 5.05 -10.98 -12.02
N TYR A 164 5.56 -12.11 -11.53
CA TYR A 164 6.92 -12.57 -11.83
C TYR A 164 7.09 -13.10 -13.25
N ASP A 165 6.01 -13.63 -13.81
CA ASP A 165 6.04 -14.27 -15.12
C ASP A 165 6.08 -13.22 -16.23
N ASN A 166 5.57 -12.01 -15.95
CA ASN A 166 5.45 -10.94 -16.94
C ASN A 166 6.07 -9.62 -16.42
N PRO A 167 7.40 -9.54 -16.28
CA PRO A 167 8.09 -8.29 -15.91
C PRO A 167 7.76 -7.16 -16.89
N ILE A 168 7.95 -5.92 -16.43
CA ILE A 168 7.87 -4.72 -17.27
C ILE A 168 9.06 -4.76 -18.25
N GLU A 169 8.75 -4.61 -19.54
CA GLU A 169 9.74 -4.53 -20.59
C GLU A 169 9.97 -3.05 -20.92
N TYR A 170 11.23 -2.63 -20.88
CA TYR A 170 11.68 -1.32 -21.33
C TYR A 170 12.17 -1.45 -22.75
N THR A 171 11.53 -0.73 -23.68
CA THR A 171 12.08 -0.56 -25.02
C THR A 171 13.07 0.59 -24.99
N ASP A 172 14.30 0.34 -25.43
CA ASP A 172 15.32 1.37 -25.69
C ASP A 172 14.87 2.39 -26.76
#